data_AF-A0A139LQK7-F1
#
_entry.id   AF-A0A139LQK7-F1
#
_cell.length_a   1.000
_cell.length_b   1.000
_cell.length_c   1.000
_cell.angle_alpha   90.00
_cell.angle_beta   90.00
_cell.angle_gamma   90.00
#
_symmetry.space_group_name_H-M   'P 1'
#
loop_
_entity.id
_entity.type
_entity.pdbx_description
1 polymer ?
#
loop_
_entity_poly.entity_id
_entity_poly.type
_entity_poly.pdbx_seq_one_letter_code
_entity_poly.pdbx_strand_id
1 'polypeptide(L)'
;MKNQLSTFTIFFFALLVSCTNDNEPVIINKSSIDSDVISAKSIATDTSYISYMTYIHQLEQNFEGKTIYHNYNRPDFSKEIEHLKSMNSKEIETPAFSANTRISSGISFGPWGGNGGASFDAPATLSGNATWKKILAIKVKHGAVIDAIQVYWVDSNNIYTNSAHFGGNGGAESWMFLANNEYITSLQVSSGGKVDKLVFTTNLNKVYVFGGSGGDWTSVDFGNIGLQMHGIYGKSGKKVDQIGIYCYPNSMFE
;
A
#
# COMPACT_ATOMS: atom_id res chain seq x y z
N MET A 1 -35.02 -28.08 -12.85
CA MET A 1 -35.29 -26.63 -12.69
C MET A 1 -34.90 -26.20 -11.29
N LYS A 2 -33.89 -25.32 -11.21
CA LYS A 2 -33.53 -24.40 -10.11
C LYS A 2 -33.39 -24.99 -8.69
N ASN A 3 -32.17 -25.47 -8.38
CA ASN A 3 -31.61 -25.35 -7.03
C ASN A 3 -31.10 -23.91 -6.88
N GLN A 4 -31.70 -23.14 -5.97
CA GLN A 4 -31.16 -21.85 -5.54
C GLN A 4 -30.45 -22.09 -4.20
N LEU A 5 -29.13 -21.91 -4.21
CA LEU A 5 -28.32 -21.84 -3.01
C LEU A 5 -28.77 -20.64 -2.18
N SER A 6 -29.09 -20.90 -0.91
CA SER A 6 -29.30 -19.87 0.09
C SER A 6 -27.95 -19.23 0.43
N THR A 7 -27.77 -17.98 0.00
CA THR A 7 -26.63 -17.15 0.38
C THR A 7 -26.76 -16.77 1.86
N PHE A 8 -25.87 -17.32 2.69
CA PHE A 8 -25.68 -16.90 4.07
C PHE A 8 -25.06 -15.49 4.07
N THR A 9 -25.88 -14.46 4.26
CA THR A 9 -25.40 -13.11 4.58
C THR A 9 -25.00 -13.10 6.05
N ILE A 10 -23.70 -13.22 6.32
CA ILE A 10 -23.13 -12.95 7.64
C ILE A 10 -23.12 -11.42 7.79
N PHE A 11 -24.13 -10.90 8.49
CA PHE A 11 -24.09 -9.53 9.00
C PHE A 11 -23.00 -9.46 10.07
N PHE A 12 -21.86 -8.86 9.73
CA PHE A 12 -20.88 -8.45 10.72
C PHE A 12 -21.47 -7.26 11.49
N PHE A 13 -22.12 -7.55 12.60
CA PHE A 13 -22.52 -6.53 13.57
C PHE A 13 -21.24 -5.92 14.15
N ALA A 14 -20.97 -4.64 13.85
CA ALA A 14 -19.94 -3.90 14.54
C ALA A 14 -20.33 -3.79 16.01
N LEU A 15 -19.70 -4.62 16.85
CA LEU A 15 -19.81 -4.54 18.30
C LEU A 15 -19.07 -3.27 18.74
N LEU A 16 -19.82 -2.19 18.99
CA LEU A 16 -19.29 -1.03 19.71
C LEU A 16 -19.07 -1.45 21.16
N VAL A 17 -17.82 -1.72 21.52
CA VAL A 17 -17.41 -1.80 22.93
C VAL A 17 -17.41 -0.37 23.48
N SER A 18 -18.54 0.02 24.08
CA SER A 18 -18.56 1.13 25.03
C SER A 18 -18.17 0.57 26.40
N CYS A 19 -17.05 1.03 26.93
CA CYS A 19 -16.67 0.73 28.31
C CYS A 19 -17.56 1.59 29.23
N THR A 20 -18.59 1.00 29.81
CA THR A 20 -19.23 1.53 31.02
C THR A 20 -19.45 0.36 31.96
N ASN A 21 -18.88 0.45 33.15
CA ASN A 21 -19.16 -0.47 34.24
C ASN A 21 -20.67 -0.52 34.53
N ASP A 22 -21.10 -1.71 34.94
CA ASP A 22 -22.36 -2.06 35.59
C ASP A 22 -23.42 -2.74 34.69
N ASN A 23 -23.69 -3.99 35.07
CA ASN A 23 -24.55 -4.98 34.43
C ASN A 23 -26.04 -4.59 34.48
N GLU A 24 -26.76 -4.65 33.35
CA GLU A 24 -28.13 -5.22 33.21
C GLU A 24 -28.57 -5.24 31.72
N PRO A 25 -29.34 -6.25 31.26
CA PRO A 25 -29.80 -6.35 29.88
C PRO A 25 -31.06 -5.50 29.64
N VAL A 26 -30.96 -4.48 28.76
CA VAL A 26 -32.10 -3.63 28.38
C VAL A 26 -32.91 -4.28 27.25
N ILE A 27 -34.16 -4.66 27.54
CA ILE A 27 -35.14 -5.09 26.53
C ILE A 27 -35.78 -3.85 25.89
N ILE A 28 -35.52 -3.62 24.61
CA ILE A 28 -36.06 -2.44 23.89
C ILE A 28 -37.45 -2.78 23.33
N ASN A 29 -38.48 -2.13 23.89
CA ASN A 29 -39.86 -2.21 23.42
C ASN A 29 -40.09 -1.31 22.20
N LYS A 30 -40.86 -1.81 21.22
CA LYS A 30 -41.03 -1.29 19.85
C LYS A 30 -41.70 0.10 19.73
N SER A 31 -41.93 0.84 20.82
CA SER A 31 -42.65 2.12 20.81
C SER A 31 -41.77 3.37 21.01
N SER A 32 -40.44 3.23 21.09
CA SER A 32 -39.51 4.36 21.16
C SER A 32 -38.68 4.47 19.89
N ILE A 33 -39.33 4.86 18.79
CA ILE A 33 -38.65 5.33 17.58
C ILE A 33 -38.70 6.86 17.64
N ASP A 34 -37.92 7.49 18.52
CA ASP A 34 -37.85 8.97 18.57
C ASP A 34 -36.62 9.44 19.38
N SER A 35 -35.45 9.36 18.75
CA SER A 35 -34.22 10.14 19.01
C SER A 35 -33.02 9.48 18.32
N ASP A 36 -32.94 8.15 18.42
CA ASP A 36 -31.74 7.40 18.01
C ASP A 36 -31.68 7.15 16.50
N VAL A 37 -32.84 7.10 15.84
CA VAL A 37 -32.93 7.07 14.36
C VAL A 37 -32.62 8.44 13.76
N ILE A 38 -32.83 9.54 14.51
CA ILE A 38 -32.51 10.89 14.05
C ILE A 38 -30.99 11.13 14.14
N SER A 39 -30.31 10.58 15.15
CA SER A 39 -28.83 10.60 15.19
C SER A 39 -28.24 9.78 14.03
N ALA A 40 -28.75 8.58 13.76
CA ALA A 40 -28.33 7.77 12.61
C ALA A 40 -28.63 8.43 11.25
N LYS A 41 -29.76 9.15 11.12
CA LYS A 41 -30.06 9.94 9.91
C LYS A 41 -29.17 11.17 9.76
N SER A 42 -28.80 11.85 10.84
CA SER A 42 -27.87 12.99 10.78
C SER A 42 -26.43 12.56 10.45
N ILE A 43 -26.03 11.36 10.88
CA ILE A 43 -24.73 10.75 10.55
C ILE A 43 -24.70 10.33 9.07
N ALA A 44 -25.82 9.87 8.52
CA ALA A 44 -25.97 9.54 7.11
C ALA A 44 -26.15 10.75 6.16
N THR A 45 -26.04 11.99 6.66
CA THR A 45 -26.05 13.21 5.82
C THR A 45 -24.69 13.91 5.73
N ASP A 46 -23.67 13.42 6.44
CA ASP A 46 -22.31 13.90 6.23
C ASP A 46 -21.77 13.29 4.93
N THR A 47 -21.74 14.10 3.89
CA THR A 47 -21.19 13.77 2.57
C THR A 47 -19.81 13.13 2.67
N SER A 48 -19.02 13.49 3.68
CA SER A 48 -17.67 12.95 3.92
C SER A 48 -17.74 11.48 4.35
N TYR A 49 -18.64 11.13 5.26
CA TYR A 49 -18.82 9.75 5.73
C TYR A 49 -19.38 8.85 4.64
N ILE A 50 -20.39 9.32 3.89
CA ILE A 50 -20.94 8.56 2.75
C ILE A 50 -19.88 8.33 1.68
N SER A 51 -19.10 9.36 1.34
CA SER A 51 -18.00 9.25 0.37
C SER A 51 -16.96 8.22 0.82
N TYR A 52 -16.62 8.23 2.11
CA TYR A 52 -15.70 7.27 2.70
C TYR A 52 -16.26 5.84 2.65
N MET A 53 -17.50 5.61 3.08
CA MET A 53 -18.12 4.28 3.06
C MET A 53 -18.27 3.73 1.63
N THR A 54 -18.60 4.60 0.67
CA THR A 54 -18.66 4.24 -0.76
C THR A 54 -17.29 3.81 -1.28
N TYR A 55 -16.25 4.55 -0.91
CA TYR A 55 -14.87 4.22 -1.26
C TYR A 55 -14.44 2.87 -0.68
N ILE A 56 -14.74 2.59 0.59
CA ILE A 56 -14.44 1.30 1.21
C ILE A 56 -15.18 0.16 0.50
N HIS A 57 -16.47 0.32 0.23
CA HIS A 57 -17.25 -0.69 -0.47
C HIS A 57 -16.72 -0.99 -1.88
N GLN A 58 -16.21 0.02 -2.58
CA GLN A 58 -15.56 -0.17 -3.88
C GLN A 58 -14.25 -0.94 -3.76
N LEU A 59 -13.43 -0.65 -2.74
CA LEU A 59 -12.20 -1.40 -2.49
C LEU A 59 -12.50 -2.87 -2.18
N GLU A 60 -13.49 -3.14 -1.34
CA GLU A 60 -13.90 -4.51 -0.99
C GLU A 60 -14.38 -5.31 -2.20
N GLN A 61 -15.13 -4.68 -3.12
CA GLN A 61 -15.53 -5.31 -4.38
C GLN A 61 -14.34 -5.55 -5.32
N ASN A 62 -13.46 -4.56 -5.48
CA ASN A 62 -12.31 -4.65 -6.39
C ASN A 62 -11.26 -5.67 -5.92
N PHE A 63 -11.20 -5.93 -4.62
CA PHE A 63 -10.22 -6.82 -3.97
C PHE A 63 -10.91 -7.88 -3.13
N GLU A 64 -11.99 -8.46 -3.66
CA GLU A 64 -12.77 -9.49 -2.97
C GLU A 64 -11.86 -10.64 -2.48
N GLY A 65 -12.05 -11.05 -1.23
CA GLY A 65 -11.27 -12.12 -0.59
C GLY A 65 -9.84 -11.74 -0.18
N LYS A 66 -9.45 -10.46 -0.28
CA LYS A 66 -8.14 -9.96 0.15
C LYS A 66 -8.22 -9.15 1.43
N THR A 67 -7.13 -9.10 2.18
CA THR A 67 -7.01 -8.23 3.37
C THR A 67 -6.57 -6.84 2.93
N ILE A 68 -7.41 -5.82 3.11
CA ILE A 68 -7.18 -4.47 2.58
C ILE A 68 -6.76 -3.53 3.71
N TYR A 69 -5.62 -2.85 3.53
CA TYR A 69 -5.09 -1.83 4.41
C TYR A 69 -5.12 -0.46 3.73
N HIS A 70 -5.93 0.44 4.28
CA HIS A 70 -6.04 1.85 3.93
C HIS A 70 -5.80 2.70 5.19
N ASN A 71 -5.91 4.03 5.07
CA ASN A 71 -5.44 4.98 6.08
C ASN A 71 -6.00 4.79 7.50
N TYR A 72 -7.17 4.17 7.66
CA TYR A 72 -7.87 4.09 8.94
C TYR A 72 -7.83 2.70 9.58
N ASN A 73 -7.23 1.70 8.92
CA ASN A 73 -7.20 0.32 9.43
C ASN A 73 -5.81 -0.33 9.32
N ARG A 74 -4.74 0.47 9.22
CA ARG A 74 -3.38 -0.07 9.14
C ARG A 74 -2.98 -0.76 10.45
N PRO A 75 -2.20 -1.86 10.39
CA PRO A 75 -1.61 -2.46 11.58
C PRO A 75 -0.69 -1.46 12.29
N ASP A 76 -0.57 -1.61 13.60
CA ASP A 76 0.47 -0.94 14.36
C ASP A 76 1.83 -1.59 14.06
N PHE A 77 2.69 -0.84 13.36
CA PHE A 77 4.04 -1.28 12.99
C PHE A 77 5.14 -0.69 13.88
N SER A 78 4.79 -0.19 15.09
CA SER A 78 5.75 0.52 15.95
C SER A 78 7.00 -0.31 16.25
N LYS A 79 6.85 -1.62 16.49
CA LYS A 79 7.96 -2.54 16.80
C LYS A 79 8.84 -2.79 15.57
N GLU A 80 8.23 -3.00 14.41
CA GLU A 80 8.93 -3.23 13.15
C GLU A 80 9.71 -1.98 12.71
N ILE A 81 9.13 -0.79 12.93
CA ILE A 81 9.80 0.50 12.69
C ILE A 81 11.00 0.66 13.63
N GLU A 82 10.85 0.36 14.92
CA GLU A 82 11.97 0.41 15.88
C GLU A 82 13.08 -0.57 15.50
N HIS A 83 12.71 -1.79 15.12
CA HIS A 83 13.63 -2.81 14.64
C HIS A 83 14.43 -2.33 13.41
N LEU A 84 13.75 -1.82 12.37
CA LEU A 84 14.43 -1.26 11.20
C LEU A 84 15.38 -0.11 11.55
N LYS A 85 14.98 0.77 12.47
CA LYS A 85 15.83 1.89 12.92
C LYS A 85 17.10 1.40 13.63
N SER A 86 17.00 0.33 14.42
CA SER A 86 18.16 -0.27 15.10
C SER A 86 19.12 -1.00 14.15
N MET A 87 18.62 -1.51 13.03
CA MET A 87 19.41 -2.23 12.02
C MET A 87 20.02 -1.33 10.96
N ASN A 88 19.49 -0.12 10.77
CA ASN A 88 19.89 0.72 9.67
C ASN A 88 21.28 1.32 9.91
N SER A 89 22.27 0.87 9.13
CA SER A 89 23.65 1.30 9.29
C SER A 89 24.06 2.47 8.38
N LYS A 90 23.35 2.74 7.26
CA LYS A 90 23.62 3.87 6.34
C LYS A 90 22.38 4.21 5.50
N GLU A 91 21.94 5.47 5.53
CA GLU A 91 21.10 6.02 4.45
C GLU A 91 21.94 6.14 3.18
N ILE A 92 21.44 5.63 2.05
CA ILE A 92 22.08 5.91 0.76
C ILE A 92 21.63 7.29 0.30
N GLU A 93 22.56 8.26 0.32
CA GLU A 93 22.44 9.45 -0.51
C GLU A 93 22.47 8.99 -1.98
N THR A 94 21.35 9.18 -2.68
CA THR A 94 21.05 8.82 -4.08
C THR A 94 22.16 8.09 -4.84
N PRO A 95 21.99 6.80 -5.19
CA PRO A 95 22.97 6.15 -6.05
C PRO A 95 22.98 6.82 -7.44
N ALA A 96 24.17 7.06 -7.96
CA ALA A 96 24.34 7.50 -9.34
C ALA A 96 23.81 6.41 -10.29
N PHE A 97 22.99 6.81 -11.26
CA PHE A 97 22.52 5.97 -12.35
C PHE A 97 23.72 5.29 -13.03
N SER A 98 23.87 3.97 -12.85
CA SER A 98 24.89 3.16 -13.53
C SER A 98 24.23 2.35 -14.63
N ALA A 99 24.46 2.73 -15.88
CA ALA A 99 23.86 2.12 -17.05
C ALA A 99 24.45 0.75 -17.44
N ASN A 100 25.42 0.22 -16.69
CA ASN A 100 26.26 -0.86 -17.19
C ASN A 100 25.93 -2.21 -16.55
N THR A 101 25.29 -3.05 -17.38
CA THR A 101 25.11 -4.51 -17.25
C THR A 101 24.00 -4.98 -16.31
N ARG A 102 22.74 -4.59 -16.60
CA ARG A 102 21.55 -5.16 -15.96
C ARG A 102 21.56 -6.70 -16.09
N ILE A 103 21.24 -7.41 -15.02
CA ILE A 103 20.93 -8.84 -15.13
C ILE A 103 19.73 -8.99 -16.08
N SER A 104 19.88 -9.80 -17.13
CA SER A 104 18.95 -9.92 -18.26
C SER A 104 17.56 -10.46 -17.91
N SER A 105 17.36 -10.94 -16.68
CA SER A 105 16.08 -11.48 -16.19
C SER A 105 15.16 -10.44 -15.54
N GLY A 106 15.63 -9.20 -15.33
CA GLY A 106 14.82 -8.13 -14.74
C GLY A 106 13.88 -7.48 -15.76
N ILE A 107 12.63 -7.25 -15.38
CA ILE A 107 11.62 -6.51 -16.16
C ILE A 107 11.28 -5.22 -15.43
N SER A 108 11.13 -4.11 -16.17
CA SER A 108 10.62 -2.85 -15.63
C SER A 108 9.21 -2.55 -16.12
N PHE A 109 8.35 -2.07 -15.22
CA PHE A 109 7.01 -1.57 -15.56
C PHE A 109 6.89 -0.07 -15.26
N GLY A 110 6.21 0.65 -16.15
CA GLY A 110 6.08 2.12 -16.09
C GLY A 110 7.18 2.85 -16.89
N PRO A 111 7.52 4.11 -16.54
CA PRO A 111 6.98 4.87 -15.42
C PRO A 111 5.58 5.43 -15.73
N TRP A 112 4.82 5.69 -14.67
CA TRP A 112 3.51 6.35 -14.72
C TRP A 112 3.59 7.69 -13.97
N GLY A 113 2.97 8.73 -14.52
CA GLY A 113 2.95 10.08 -13.95
C GLY A 113 3.52 11.16 -14.87
N GLY A 114 3.79 12.34 -14.30
CA GLY A 114 4.21 13.53 -15.03
C GLY A 114 5.73 13.68 -15.19
N ASN A 115 6.15 14.53 -16.14
CA ASN A 115 7.56 14.71 -16.50
C ASN A 115 8.37 15.62 -15.56
N GLY A 116 7.80 16.06 -14.43
CA GLY A 116 8.46 16.95 -13.47
C GLY A 116 9.47 16.23 -12.57
N GLY A 117 10.25 16.99 -11.80
CA GLY A 117 11.15 16.44 -10.77
C GLY A 117 12.47 15.86 -11.31
N ALA A 118 13.31 15.42 -10.37
CA ALA A 118 14.59 14.76 -10.63
C ALA A 118 14.45 13.24 -10.59
N SER A 119 15.21 12.54 -11.43
CA SER A 119 15.13 11.08 -11.52
C SER A 119 15.67 10.40 -10.25
N PHE A 120 15.10 9.25 -9.92
CA PHE A 120 15.56 8.39 -8.83
C PHE A 120 15.42 6.90 -9.19
N ASP A 121 16.19 6.06 -8.50
CA ASP A 121 15.97 4.62 -8.41
C ASP A 121 16.46 4.03 -7.08
N ALA A 122 15.71 3.07 -6.53
CA ALA A 122 16.11 2.31 -5.34
C ALA A 122 15.26 1.04 -5.08
N PRO A 123 15.90 -0.08 -4.69
CA PRO A 123 17.26 -0.41 -5.08
C PRO A 123 17.45 -0.24 -6.59
N ALA A 124 18.60 0.27 -6.99
CA ALA A 124 18.99 0.28 -8.40
C ALA A 124 19.03 -1.16 -8.94
N THR A 125 18.83 -1.31 -10.25
CA THR A 125 18.86 -2.61 -10.93
C THR A 125 20.11 -3.41 -10.58
N LEU A 126 19.93 -4.72 -10.41
CA LEU A 126 21.06 -5.64 -10.21
C LEU A 126 21.95 -5.64 -11.45
N SER A 127 23.27 -5.55 -11.23
CA SER A 127 24.28 -5.64 -12.28
C SER A 127 25.41 -6.59 -11.92
N GLY A 128 25.99 -7.24 -12.94
CA GLY A 128 27.09 -8.19 -12.76
C GLY A 128 26.74 -9.34 -11.81
N ASN A 129 27.59 -9.55 -10.79
CA ASN A 129 27.43 -10.59 -9.77
C ASN A 129 26.53 -10.15 -8.58
N ALA A 130 25.76 -9.07 -8.72
CA ALA A 130 24.89 -8.59 -7.66
C ALA A 130 23.83 -9.64 -7.31
N THR A 131 23.69 -9.89 -6.02
CA THR A 131 22.70 -10.80 -5.44
C THR A 131 21.36 -10.09 -5.24
N TRP A 132 20.34 -10.85 -4.84
CA TRP A 132 19.02 -10.31 -4.58
C TRP A 132 19.02 -9.23 -3.48
N LYS A 133 18.05 -8.32 -3.58
CA LYS A 133 17.69 -7.38 -2.51
C LYS A 133 16.19 -7.49 -2.28
N LYS A 134 15.83 -7.95 -1.11
CA LYS A 134 14.44 -8.26 -0.76
C LYS A 134 13.81 -7.07 -0.07
N ILE A 135 12.70 -6.58 -0.61
CA ILE A 135 11.93 -5.50 0.03
C ILE A 135 11.39 -6.00 1.37
N LEU A 136 11.57 -5.19 2.41
CA LEU A 136 11.08 -5.43 3.75
C LEU A 136 9.88 -4.53 4.06
N ALA A 137 9.98 -3.27 3.67
CA ALA A 137 8.97 -2.27 3.95
C ALA A 137 8.96 -1.17 2.91
N ILE A 138 7.79 -0.53 2.76
CA ILE A 138 7.63 0.70 2.00
C ILE A 138 6.97 1.72 2.91
N LYS A 139 7.63 2.86 3.04
CA LYS A 139 7.12 4.04 3.74
C LYS A 139 6.65 5.04 2.70
N VAL A 140 5.41 5.50 2.84
CA VAL A 140 4.79 6.42 1.90
C VAL A 140 4.24 7.61 2.68
N LYS A 141 4.57 8.82 2.26
CA LYS A 141 3.86 10.03 2.67
C LYS A 141 2.86 10.37 1.59
N HIS A 142 1.59 10.56 1.96
CA HIS A 142 0.53 10.75 0.97
C HIS A 142 -0.68 11.51 1.54
N GLY A 143 -1.46 12.06 0.61
CA GLY A 143 -2.74 12.73 0.86
C GLY A 143 -3.59 12.62 -0.39
N ALA A 144 -3.90 13.74 -1.04
CA ALA A 144 -4.55 13.72 -2.36
C ALA A 144 -3.66 13.09 -3.47
N VAL A 145 -2.33 13.13 -3.28
CA VAL A 145 -1.32 12.51 -4.15
C VAL A 145 -0.25 11.83 -3.29
N ILE A 146 0.71 11.16 -3.92
CA ILE A 146 1.90 10.64 -3.25
C ILE A 146 2.91 11.78 -3.05
N ASP A 147 3.10 12.15 -1.79
CA ASP A 147 4.06 13.18 -1.40
C ASP A 147 5.49 12.67 -1.44
N ALA A 148 5.71 11.45 -0.95
CA ALA A 148 7.00 10.80 -1.01
C ALA A 148 6.93 9.29 -0.80
N ILE A 149 8.00 8.61 -1.22
CA ILE A 149 8.18 7.18 -1.06
C ILE A 149 9.61 6.86 -0.64
N GLN A 150 9.74 5.89 0.26
CA GLN A 150 11.02 5.34 0.71
C GLN A 150 10.88 3.82 0.83
N VAL A 151 11.90 3.11 0.35
CA VAL A 151 11.91 1.65 0.29
C VAL A 151 13.02 1.11 1.17
N TYR A 152 12.71 0.04 1.91
CA TYR A 152 13.62 -0.66 2.82
C TYR A 152 13.84 -2.07 2.30
N TRP A 153 15.08 -2.54 2.31
CA TRP A 153 15.43 -3.87 1.86
C TRP A 153 16.57 -4.49 2.67
N VAL A 154 16.74 -5.79 2.49
CA VAL A 154 17.91 -6.55 2.94
C VAL A 154 18.57 -7.21 1.75
N ASP A 155 19.90 -7.23 1.71
CA ASP A 155 20.66 -7.97 0.71
C ASP A 155 21.01 -9.39 1.16
N SER A 156 21.64 -10.18 0.28
CA SER A 156 22.03 -11.56 0.58
C SER A 156 23.05 -11.70 1.72
N ASN A 157 23.70 -10.61 2.15
CA ASN A 157 24.66 -10.59 3.26
C ASN A 157 23.99 -10.16 4.57
N ASN A 158 22.65 -10.08 4.61
CA ASN A 158 21.87 -9.57 5.73
C ASN A 158 22.17 -8.10 6.07
N ILE A 159 22.59 -7.30 5.07
CA ILE A 159 22.76 -5.86 5.24
C ILE A 159 21.42 -5.18 4.99
N TYR A 160 20.91 -4.52 6.02
CA TYR A 160 19.67 -3.74 5.99
C TYR A 160 19.96 -2.34 5.49
N THR A 161 19.16 -1.86 4.55
CA THR A 161 19.37 -0.56 3.90
C THR A 161 18.04 0.07 3.53
N ASN A 162 18.01 1.40 3.44
CA ASN A 162 16.90 2.16 2.91
C ASN A 162 17.33 3.12 1.80
N SER A 163 16.38 3.42 0.93
CA SER A 163 16.56 4.47 -0.07
C SER A 163 16.61 5.85 0.59
N ALA A 164 17.06 6.86 -0.16
CA ALA A 164 16.70 8.23 0.14
C ALA A 164 15.16 8.39 0.17
N HIS A 165 14.72 9.49 0.77
CA HIS A 165 13.33 9.90 0.77
C HIS A 165 13.00 10.60 -0.56
N PHE A 166 12.29 9.94 -1.47
CA PHE A 166 11.96 10.49 -2.79
C PHE A 166 10.65 11.27 -2.74
N GLY A 167 10.73 12.59 -2.82
CA GLY A 167 9.57 13.48 -2.77
C GLY A 167 9.72 14.56 -1.70
N GLY A 168 8.58 15.12 -1.26
CA GLY A 168 8.53 16.19 -0.27
C GLY A 168 8.17 15.73 1.15
N ASN A 169 8.00 16.71 2.04
CA ASN A 169 7.67 16.48 3.45
C ASN A 169 6.16 16.55 3.77
N GLY A 170 5.31 16.78 2.77
CA GLY A 170 3.85 16.83 2.95
C GLY A 170 3.23 15.45 3.14
N GLY A 171 1.91 15.39 3.31
CA GLY A 171 1.16 14.15 3.45
C GLY A 171 1.37 13.42 4.79
N ALA A 172 0.40 12.58 5.14
CA ALA A 172 0.48 11.69 6.29
C ALA A 172 1.39 10.50 5.97
N GLU A 173 2.18 10.06 6.95
CA GLU A 173 3.03 8.88 6.79
C GLU A 173 2.21 7.61 6.98
N SER A 174 2.51 6.60 6.16
CA SER A 174 1.94 5.26 6.28
C SER A 174 2.98 4.23 5.87
N TRP A 175 2.90 3.07 6.49
CA TRP A 175 3.82 1.96 6.25
C TRP A 175 3.09 0.73 5.71
N MET A 176 3.83 -0.07 4.94
CA MET A 176 3.55 -1.47 4.71
C MET A 176 4.81 -2.28 5.04
N PHE A 177 4.62 -3.39 5.73
CA PHE A 177 5.68 -4.35 6.04
C PHE A 177 5.36 -5.69 5.40
N LEU A 178 6.39 -6.36 4.89
CA LEU A 178 6.31 -7.67 4.28
C LEU A 178 6.85 -8.71 5.28
N ALA A 179 6.08 -9.77 5.52
CA ALA A 179 6.56 -10.92 6.27
C ALA A 179 7.68 -11.67 5.50
N ASN A 180 8.40 -12.58 6.16
CA ASN A 180 9.52 -13.29 5.56
C ASN A 180 9.20 -14.01 4.24
N ASN A 181 7.99 -14.54 4.05
CA ASN A 181 7.58 -15.20 2.80
C ASN A 181 6.61 -14.35 1.97
N GLU A 182 6.54 -13.06 2.28
CA GLU A 182 5.67 -12.11 1.60
C GLU A 182 6.46 -11.26 0.62
N TYR A 183 5.92 -11.13 -0.59
CA TYR A 183 6.46 -10.30 -1.65
C TYR A 183 5.32 -9.68 -2.45
N ILE A 184 5.62 -8.54 -3.07
CA ILE A 184 4.66 -7.80 -3.88
C ILE A 184 4.55 -8.49 -5.23
N THR A 185 3.34 -8.69 -5.72
CA THR A 185 3.00 -9.39 -6.97
C THR A 185 2.28 -8.51 -7.98
N SER A 186 1.64 -7.43 -7.53
CA SER A 186 0.99 -6.49 -8.44
C SER A 186 1.05 -5.06 -7.90
N LEU A 187 0.93 -4.13 -8.84
CA LEU A 187 0.83 -2.71 -8.57
C LEU A 187 -0.29 -2.12 -9.42
N GLN A 188 -1.23 -1.41 -8.77
CA GLN A 188 -2.09 -0.45 -9.44
C GLN A 188 -1.60 0.96 -9.15
N VAL A 189 -1.57 1.79 -10.19
CA VAL A 189 -1.16 3.19 -10.10
C VAL A 189 -2.28 4.05 -10.66
N SER A 190 -2.66 5.10 -9.95
CA SER A 190 -3.42 6.21 -10.54
C SER A 190 -2.50 7.42 -10.65
N SER A 191 -2.50 8.07 -11.82
CA SER A 191 -1.61 9.19 -12.06
C SER A 191 -2.16 10.18 -13.08
N GLY A 192 -1.84 11.45 -12.89
CA GLY A 192 -1.91 12.51 -13.89
C GLY A 192 -0.56 13.24 -13.98
N GLY A 193 -0.55 14.54 -13.65
CA GLY A 193 0.70 15.31 -13.55
C GLY A 193 1.61 14.92 -12.38
N LYS A 194 1.12 14.05 -11.48
CA LYS A 194 1.79 13.43 -10.33
C LYS A 194 1.28 12.01 -10.17
N VAL A 195 1.92 11.23 -9.30
CA VAL A 195 1.38 9.94 -8.85
C VAL A 195 0.32 10.21 -7.80
N ASP A 196 -0.94 9.89 -8.10
CA ASP A 196 -2.09 10.16 -7.24
C ASP A 196 -2.32 9.03 -6.22
N LYS A 197 -2.21 7.77 -6.66
CA LYS A 197 -2.53 6.58 -5.87
C LYS A 197 -1.60 5.41 -6.17
N LEU A 198 -1.25 4.65 -5.14
CA LEU A 198 -0.52 3.38 -5.25
C LEU A 198 -1.29 2.29 -4.51
N VAL A 199 -1.51 1.15 -5.17
CA VAL A 199 -2.11 -0.04 -4.57
C VAL A 199 -1.21 -1.24 -4.81
N PHE A 200 -0.55 -1.70 -3.75
CA PHE A 200 0.31 -2.88 -3.79
C PHE A 200 -0.49 -4.11 -3.37
N THR A 201 -0.38 -5.21 -4.12
CA THR A 201 -0.89 -6.52 -3.69
C THR A 201 0.26 -7.47 -3.47
N THR A 202 0.17 -8.30 -2.43
CA THR A 202 1.18 -9.31 -2.11
C THR A 202 0.70 -10.72 -2.45
N ASN A 203 1.64 -11.67 -2.51
CA ASN A 203 1.36 -13.10 -2.64
C ASN A 203 0.51 -13.67 -1.48
N LEU A 204 0.45 -12.97 -0.34
CA LEU A 204 -0.39 -13.35 0.81
C LEU A 204 -1.77 -12.66 0.78
N ASN A 205 -2.21 -12.19 -0.38
CA ASN A 205 -3.50 -11.51 -0.56
C ASN A 205 -3.68 -10.29 0.35
N LYS A 206 -2.60 -9.61 0.75
CA LYS A 206 -2.67 -8.30 1.39
C LYS A 206 -2.64 -7.21 0.33
N VAL A 207 -3.50 -6.21 0.50
CA VAL A 207 -3.62 -5.04 -0.38
C VAL A 207 -3.32 -3.80 0.43
N TYR A 208 -2.37 -2.98 0.01
CA TYR A 208 -2.01 -1.73 0.69
C TYR A 208 -2.30 -0.53 -0.22
N VAL A 209 -3.19 0.35 0.22
CA VAL A 209 -3.69 1.49 -0.55
C VAL A 209 -3.16 2.81 0.00
N PHE A 210 -2.49 3.60 -0.84
CA PHE A 210 -1.91 4.90 -0.52
C PHE A 210 -2.37 5.96 -1.51
N GLY A 211 -2.53 7.22 -1.07
CA GLY A 211 -2.87 8.34 -1.93
C GLY A 211 -4.37 8.59 -2.09
N GLY A 212 -4.73 9.39 -3.10
CA GLY A 212 -6.07 9.93 -3.31
C GLY A 212 -6.82 9.30 -4.49
N SER A 213 -7.96 9.89 -4.85
CA SER A 213 -8.86 9.38 -5.91
C SER A 213 -8.61 10.01 -7.29
N GLY A 214 -7.56 10.81 -7.45
CA GLY A 214 -7.22 11.47 -8.72
C GLY A 214 -6.53 10.56 -9.72
N GLY A 215 -6.36 11.09 -10.94
CA GLY A 215 -5.58 10.46 -12.01
C GLY A 215 -6.27 9.30 -12.71
N ASP A 216 -5.73 8.93 -13.87
CA ASP A 216 -6.16 7.73 -14.61
C ASP A 216 -5.44 6.50 -14.04
N TRP A 217 -6.17 5.39 -13.90
CA TRP A 217 -5.65 4.19 -13.29
C TRP A 217 -5.12 3.19 -14.33
N THR A 218 -4.09 2.46 -13.95
CA THR A 218 -3.53 1.32 -14.67
C THR A 218 -3.01 0.28 -13.67
N SER A 219 -2.83 -0.96 -14.10
CA SER A 219 -2.39 -2.05 -13.25
C SER A 219 -1.46 -3.01 -13.97
N VAL A 220 -0.47 -3.52 -13.24
CA VAL A 220 0.42 -4.60 -13.70
C VAL A 220 0.38 -5.75 -12.70
N ASP A 221 0.16 -6.96 -13.20
CA ASP A 221 0.20 -8.21 -12.42
C ASP A 221 1.37 -9.04 -12.91
N PHE A 222 2.49 -8.91 -12.21
CA PHE A 222 3.75 -9.55 -12.55
C PHE A 222 3.98 -10.84 -11.73
N GLY A 223 3.19 -11.06 -10.68
CA GLY A 223 3.19 -12.31 -9.92
C GLY A 223 2.75 -13.51 -10.76
N ASN A 224 1.78 -13.32 -11.66
CA ASN A 224 1.28 -14.38 -12.55
C ASN A 224 2.34 -14.91 -13.53
N ILE A 225 3.40 -14.13 -13.78
CA ILE A 225 4.54 -14.53 -14.62
C ILE A 225 5.79 -14.86 -13.79
N GLY A 226 5.62 -15.13 -12.50
CA GLY A 226 6.70 -15.61 -11.61
C GLY A 226 7.68 -14.53 -11.16
N LEU A 227 7.29 -13.25 -11.23
CA LEU A 227 8.12 -12.13 -10.80
C LEU A 227 7.65 -11.57 -9.44
N GLN A 228 8.57 -10.91 -8.75
CA GLN A 228 8.27 -10.06 -7.59
C GLN A 228 8.94 -8.69 -7.71
N MET A 229 8.40 -7.70 -7.02
CA MET A 229 8.96 -6.35 -6.98
C MET A 229 10.30 -6.35 -6.24
N HIS A 230 11.31 -5.77 -6.87
CA HIS A 230 12.66 -5.62 -6.31
C HIS A 230 12.99 -4.18 -5.94
N GLY A 231 12.43 -3.21 -6.66
CA GLY A 231 12.73 -1.80 -6.44
C GLY A 231 11.84 -0.87 -7.23
N ILE A 232 12.05 0.41 -7.02
CA ILE A 232 11.33 1.50 -7.66
C ILE A 232 12.28 2.38 -8.46
N TYR A 233 11.75 3.04 -9.48
CA TYR A 233 12.41 4.15 -10.18
C TYR A 233 11.37 5.21 -10.52
N GLY A 234 11.80 6.39 -10.93
CA GLY A 234 10.86 7.44 -11.30
C GLY A 234 11.45 8.83 -11.25
N LYS A 235 10.59 9.80 -10.97
CA LYS A 235 10.98 11.20 -10.81
C LYS A 235 10.26 11.81 -9.61
N SER A 236 10.94 12.66 -8.85
CA SER A 236 10.35 13.34 -7.70
C SER A 236 10.87 14.77 -7.54
N GLY A 237 10.00 15.65 -7.06
CA GLY A 237 10.31 16.98 -6.54
C GLY A 237 9.65 17.17 -5.18
N LYS A 238 8.72 18.13 -5.06
CA LYS A 238 7.91 18.32 -3.84
C LYS A 238 6.88 17.20 -3.58
N LYS A 239 6.71 16.31 -4.57
CA LYS A 239 5.79 15.17 -4.67
C LYS A 239 6.47 14.10 -5.53
N VAL A 240 5.90 12.90 -5.57
CA VAL A 240 6.33 11.89 -6.57
C VAL A 240 5.69 12.25 -7.91
N ASP A 241 6.53 12.61 -8.88
CA ASP A 241 6.12 13.01 -10.22
C ASP A 241 5.84 11.79 -11.11
N GLN A 242 6.74 10.79 -11.05
CA GLN A 242 6.66 9.54 -11.80
C GLN A 242 7.09 8.36 -10.92
N ILE A 243 6.51 7.20 -11.17
CA ILE A 243 6.87 5.94 -10.52
C ILE A 243 6.87 4.80 -11.53
N GLY A 244 7.88 3.94 -11.45
CA GLY A 244 7.97 2.64 -12.10
C GLY A 244 8.60 1.66 -11.13
N ILE A 245 8.56 0.38 -11.51
CA ILE A 245 9.09 -0.71 -10.67
C ILE A 245 10.04 -1.59 -11.45
N TYR A 246 11.03 -2.12 -10.74
CA TYR A 246 11.86 -3.23 -11.20
C TYR A 246 11.34 -4.53 -10.59
N CYS A 247 11.19 -5.55 -11.43
CA CYS A 247 10.73 -6.86 -11.03
C CYS A 247 11.74 -7.93 -11.50
N TYR A 248 11.95 -8.94 -10.66
CA TYR A 248 12.85 -10.06 -10.95
C TYR A 248 12.17 -11.40 -10.65
N PRO A 249 12.63 -12.52 -11.24
CA PRO A 249 12.08 -13.84 -10.96
C PRO A 249 12.15 -14.22 -9.49
N ASN A 250 11.13 -14.90 -8.99
CA ASN A 250 11.09 -15.37 -7.60
C ASN A 250 12.27 -16.27 -7.23
N SER A 251 12.75 -17.08 -8.17
CA SER A 251 13.90 -17.97 -7.99
C SER A 251 15.20 -17.24 -7.69
N MET A 252 15.26 -15.92 -7.86
CA MET A 252 16.42 -15.11 -7.47
C MET A 252 16.48 -14.85 -5.97
N PHE A 253 15.39 -15.07 -5.20
CA PHE A 253 15.25 -14.70 -3.79
C PHE A 253 15.21 -15.92 -2.85
N GLU A 254 15.54 -17.10 -3.38
CA GLU A 254 15.61 -18.38 -2.65
C GLU A 254 16.96 -18.58 -1.94
#